data_AF-A0AAV8ZD00-F1
#
_entry.id   AF-A0AAV8ZD00-F1
#
_cell.length_a   1.000
_cell.length_b   1.000
_cell.length_c   1.000
_cell.angle_alpha   90.00
_cell.angle_beta   90.00
_cell.angle_gamma   90.00
#
_symmetry.space_group_name_H-M   'P 1'
#
loop_
_entity.id
_entity.type
_entity.pdbx_description
1 polymer ?
#
loop_
_entity_poly.entity_id
_entity_poly.type
_entity_poly.pdbx_seq_one_letter_code
_entity_poly.pdbx_strand_id
1 'polypeptide(L)'
;MNTKMKRKIWPVRWKALELIRGRVGGQVNSGLTHECGVFGAIGCGEWPTNLEISQIICWGLVALQHRGQESAGIVTSEGKCSKSFNVVKGMGMISNIFNDEAIRRLKGSIGIGHTRYSTSAASEEVNCQPFVVHTAHGALAVAHNGELVNCDSLRRQVLQHGVGLSTHSDSELITQALCLNPPEGELNGEPDWPARIKHLMHLAPLSYSLVIMLKNKIYAVRDPYGNRPLCLGKILPYNEPLSGECDDSREAEGWVVSSESCGFLSIGAQYVREVYPGEIIEMTRHGIRTIDIVSRPENKLQAFCIFEYVYFARSDSIFEGQMVYAVRLQCGRQLAIEHPVEADIVNDSIVRGNTIGPIIKLLKNAGATEVHIRVASPPLLYPCYMGINIPTREELIANKLNAKELAKHVGSDSLAYLSIEGLIKAVRSDIKTKNSHRVGHCTACLSGIYPGGIPNKHSDLDW
;
A
#
# COMPACT_ATOMS: atom_id res chain seq x y z
N MET A 1 10.12 59.56 5.45
CA MET A 1 11.29 58.88 6.06
C MET A 1 10.82 58.20 7.34
N ASN A 2 11.00 56.88 7.48
CA ASN A 2 10.92 56.07 8.72
C ASN A 2 9.74 56.31 9.72
N THR A 3 8.71 55.47 9.68
CA THR A 3 7.76 55.26 10.80
C THR A 3 7.60 53.76 11.10
N LYS A 4 7.90 53.36 12.35
CA LYS A 4 7.97 51.96 12.78
C LYS A 4 6.58 51.40 13.14
N MET A 5 6.14 50.33 12.48
CA MET A 5 4.94 49.59 12.90
C MET A 5 5.30 48.51 13.94
N LYS A 6 4.89 48.70 15.20
CA LYS A 6 5.17 47.76 16.31
C LYS A 6 4.23 46.55 16.25
N ARG A 7 4.76 45.33 16.07
CA ARG A 7 4.00 44.09 16.31
C ARG A 7 3.61 44.01 17.79
N LYS A 8 2.31 43.92 18.10
CA LYS A 8 1.80 43.47 19.39
C LYS A 8 1.42 41.99 19.26
N ILE A 9 1.93 41.15 20.15
CA ILE A 9 1.51 39.75 20.29
C ILE A 9 0.43 39.69 21.39
N TRP A 10 -0.64 38.94 21.15
CA TRP A 10 -1.66 38.61 22.16
C TRP A 10 -1.94 37.09 22.14
N PRO A 11 -2.19 36.44 23.29
CA PRO A 11 -2.23 34.99 23.40
C PRO A 11 -3.59 34.40 22.98
N VAL A 12 -3.57 33.34 22.17
CA VAL A 12 -4.77 32.59 21.77
C VAL A 12 -5.12 31.55 22.85
N ARG A 13 -6.29 31.70 23.49
CA ARG A 13 -6.85 30.69 24.40
C ARG A 13 -7.52 29.57 23.59
N TRP A 14 -7.00 28.34 23.71
CA TRP A 14 -7.63 27.14 23.18
C TRP A 14 -8.88 26.76 23.99
N LYS A 15 -10.06 26.71 23.36
CA LYS A 15 -11.26 26.04 23.93
C LYS A 15 -12.34 25.71 22.87
N ALA A 16 -12.07 24.73 22.00
CA ALA A 16 -13.03 24.25 21.00
C ALA A 16 -12.72 22.82 20.53
N LEU A 17 -12.99 21.79 21.35
CA LEU A 17 -12.69 20.38 21.00
C LEU A 17 -13.70 19.32 21.48
N GLU A 18 -14.82 19.70 22.12
CA GLU A 18 -15.73 18.75 22.80
C GLU A 18 -17.12 18.57 22.15
N LEU A 19 -17.39 19.20 21.00
CA LEU A 19 -18.75 19.30 20.43
C LEU A 19 -19.09 18.31 19.30
N ILE A 20 -18.31 17.25 19.08
CA ILE A 20 -18.58 16.22 18.06
C ILE A 20 -18.61 14.82 18.67
N ARG A 21 -19.69 14.52 19.42
CA ARG A 21 -20.08 13.16 19.85
C ARG A 21 -21.61 12.95 19.75
N GLY A 22 -22.16 13.20 18.55
CA GLY A 22 -23.54 12.85 18.21
C GLY A 22 -23.63 11.42 17.67
N ARG A 23 -24.60 10.63 18.15
CA ARG A 23 -24.82 9.24 17.70
C ARG A 23 -25.53 9.21 16.35
N VAL A 24 -25.08 8.35 15.43
CA VAL A 24 -25.92 7.78 14.37
C VAL A 24 -25.68 6.26 14.39
N GLY A 25 -26.72 5.48 14.65
CA GLY A 25 -26.70 4.04 14.52
C GLY A 25 -27.33 3.61 13.19
N GLY A 26 -26.54 2.98 12.33
CA GLY A 26 -26.99 2.41 11.05
C GLY A 26 -25.97 1.38 10.58
N GLN A 27 -26.40 0.40 9.77
CA GLN A 27 -25.49 -0.60 9.22
C GLN A 27 -24.48 0.06 8.27
N VAL A 28 -23.20 -0.09 8.56
CA VAL A 28 -22.13 0.64 7.89
C VAL A 28 -21.74 -0.08 6.59
N ASN A 29 -22.29 0.36 5.46
CA ASN A 29 -21.82 0.00 4.11
C ASN A 29 -20.53 0.78 3.76
N SER A 30 -19.49 0.62 4.59
CA SER A 30 -18.17 1.20 4.34
C SER A 30 -17.52 0.61 3.08
N GLY A 31 -16.73 1.43 2.38
CA GLY A 31 -15.59 0.87 1.64
C GLY A 31 -14.66 0.23 2.67
N LEU A 32 -14.11 -0.94 2.34
CA LEU A 32 -13.35 -1.74 3.30
C LEU A 32 -11.93 -1.14 3.50
N THR A 33 -11.00 -1.84 4.18
CA THR A 33 -9.66 -1.32 4.50
C THR A 33 -8.67 -1.56 3.33
N HIS A 34 -7.43 -2.03 3.44
CA HIS A 34 -6.47 -1.62 4.44
C HIS A 34 -5.17 -1.08 3.83
N GLU A 35 -4.98 0.21 4.04
CA GLU A 35 -3.75 0.94 3.74
C GLU A 35 -2.59 0.36 4.58
N CYS A 36 -1.58 -0.18 3.89
CA CYS A 36 -0.57 -1.05 4.49
C CYS A 36 0.80 -0.91 3.80
N GLY A 37 1.87 -1.00 4.59
CA GLY A 37 3.24 -1.16 4.10
C GLY A 37 3.77 -2.57 4.40
N VAL A 38 4.28 -3.28 3.39
CA VAL A 38 5.00 -4.56 3.58
C VAL A 38 6.49 -4.37 3.35
N PHE A 39 7.30 -5.10 4.14
CA PHE A 39 8.75 -5.17 3.98
C PHE A 39 9.24 -6.60 4.24
N GLY A 40 10.26 -7.05 3.51
CA GLY A 40 10.92 -8.33 3.74
C GLY A 40 12.42 -8.21 3.49
N ALA A 41 13.22 -8.98 4.23
CA ALA A 41 14.68 -8.99 4.12
C ALA A 41 15.24 -10.39 4.36
N ILE A 42 16.28 -10.74 3.60
CA ILE A 42 17.01 -12.01 3.72
C ILE A 42 18.50 -11.78 3.49
N GLY A 43 19.35 -12.31 4.36
CA GLY A 43 20.80 -12.31 4.19
C GLY A 43 21.29 -13.52 3.39
N CYS A 44 22.40 -13.37 2.68
CA CYS A 44 23.03 -14.47 1.94
C CYS A 44 23.89 -15.39 2.83
N GLY A 45 24.34 -14.89 3.98
CA GLY A 45 24.96 -15.67 5.05
C GLY A 45 23.98 -16.57 5.83
N GLU A 46 24.51 -17.57 6.51
CA GLU A 46 23.75 -18.35 7.51
C GLU A 46 23.61 -17.55 8.82
N TRP A 47 22.76 -18.00 9.75
CA TRP A 47 22.66 -17.38 11.08
C TRP A 47 23.75 -17.92 12.03
N PRO A 48 24.57 -17.06 12.69
CA PRO A 48 24.54 -15.60 12.66
C PRO A 48 25.15 -14.98 11.38
N THR A 49 24.46 -13.98 10.82
CA THR A 49 24.89 -13.23 9.62
C THR A 49 25.34 -11.82 10.01
N ASN A 50 26.13 -11.17 9.16
CA ASN A 50 26.58 -9.78 9.34
C ASN A 50 25.41 -8.78 9.36
N LEU A 51 24.31 -9.07 8.67
CA LEU A 51 23.16 -8.18 8.54
C LEU A 51 22.19 -8.33 9.71
N GLU A 52 21.95 -7.24 10.45
CA GLU A 52 20.89 -7.21 11.47
C GLU A 52 19.51 -7.07 10.82
N ILE A 53 18.98 -8.19 10.35
CA ILE A 53 17.75 -8.28 9.54
C ILE A 53 16.54 -7.61 10.22
N SER A 54 16.40 -7.73 11.54
CA SER A 54 15.33 -7.06 12.29
C SER A 54 15.46 -5.54 12.30
N GLN A 55 16.68 -5.00 12.41
CA GLN A 55 16.93 -3.57 12.35
C GLN A 55 16.76 -3.01 10.93
N ILE A 56 17.16 -3.77 9.90
CA ILE A 56 16.92 -3.48 8.47
C ILE A 56 15.42 -3.39 8.18
N ILE A 57 14.62 -4.37 8.64
CA ILE A 57 13.16 -4.35 8.47
C ILE A 57 12.55 -3.18 9.26
N CYS A 58 13.04 -2.88 10.47
CA CYS A 58 12.56 -1.74 11.26
C CYS A 58 12.77 -0.41 10.51
N TRP A 59 13.98 -0.13 10.01
CA TRP A 59 14.26 1.09 9.23
C TRP A 59 13.50 1.14 7.89
N GLY A 60 13.32 0.00 7.23
CA GLY A 60 12.48 -0.13 6.03
C GLY A 60 11.01 0.21 6.31
N LEU A 61 10.46 -0.29 7.42
CA LEU A 61 9.10 0.04 7.86
C LEU A 61 8.98 1.51 8.29
N VAL A 62 9.97 2.13 8.94
CA VAL A 62 9.94 3.56 9.31
C VAL A 62 9.75 4.45 8.08
N ALA A 63 10.37 4.12 6.93
CA ALA A 63 10.11 4.82 5.68
C ALA A 63 8.67 4.64 5.15
N LEU A 64 8.07 3.46 5.38
CA LEU A 64 6.69 3.11 5.02
C LEU A 64 5.64 3.56 6.06
N GLN A 65 6.01 4.17 7.18
CA GLN A 65 5.09 4.64 8.25
C GLN A 65 4.02 5.64 7.73
N HIS A 66 4.19 6.20 6.53
CA HIS A 66 3.16 7.01 5.88
C HIS A 66 1.98 6.17 5.33
N ARG A 67 2.16 4.87 5.07
CA ARG A 67 1.09 3.93 4.66
C ARG A 67 0.27 3.36 5.82
N GLY A 68 0.74 3.52 7.06
CA GLY A 68 0.13 2.89 8.24
C GLY A 68 0.73 3.43 9.52
N GLN A 69 -0.12 3.75 10.51
CA GLN A 69 0.26 4.34 11.80
C GLN A 69 -0.50 3.72 12.98
N GLU A 70 -1.38 2.75 12.71
CA GLU A 70 -2.28 2.14 13.69
C GLU A 70 -1.63 0.96 14.40
N SER A 71 -0.83 0.17 13.68
CA SER A 71 -0.07 -0.96 14.24
C SER A 71 1.11 -1.35 13.35
N ALA A 72 2.03 -2.15 13.91
CA ALA A 72 3.13 -2.76 13.16
C ALA A 72 3.56 -4.10 13.77
N GLY A 73 4.26 -4.91 12.96
CA GLY A 73 4.82 -6.19 13.39
C GLY A 73 6.04 -6.58 12.56
N ILE A 74 6.93 -7.36 13.18
CA ILE A 74 8.09 -8.00 12.54
C ILE A 74 8.13 -9.47 12.99
N VAL A 75 8.40 -10.37 12.04
CA VAL A 75 8.57 -11.81 12.25
C VAL A 75 9.90 -12.23 11.63
N THR A 76 10.73 -12.96 12.37
CA THR A 76 12.09 -13.35 11.97
C THR A 76 12.37 -14.83 12.22
N SER A 77 13.32 -15.40 11.47
CA SER A 77 13.76 -16.80 11.58
C SER A 77 15.27 -16.95 11.41
N GLU A 78 15.86 -17.88 12.14
CA GLU A 78 17.28 -18.25 12.09
C GLU A 78 17.61 -19.24 10.94
N GLY A 79 16.70 -19.48 10.01
CA GLY A 79 16.86 -20.44 8.91
C GLY A 79 16.64 -21.91 9.31
N LYS A 80 16.81 -22.23 10.60
CA LYS A 80 16.95 -23.60 11.12
C LYS A 80 15.65 -24.21 11.64
N CYS A 81 14.85 -23.46 12.40
CA CYS A 81 13.58 -23.95 12.97
C CYS A 81 12.43 -23.82 11.97
N SER A 82 11.67 -24.89 11.72
CA SER A 82 10.39 -24.82 11.02
C SER A 82 9.18 -24.69 11.93
N LYS A 83 9.32 -24.87 13.26
CA LYS A 83 8.19 -24.97 14.18
C LYS A 83 7.75 -23.63 14.78
N SER A 84 8.63 -22.64 14.84
CA SER A 84 8.40 -21.35 15.49
C SER A 84 9.21 -20.23 14.85
N PHE A 85 8.70 -19.00 14.94
CA PHE A 85 9.38 -17.78 14.53
C PHE A 85 9.51 -16.82 15.72
N ASN A 86 10.45 -15.90 15.64
CA ASN A 86 10.59 -14.80 16.58
C ASN A 86 9.64 -13.67 16.16
N VAL A 87 8.62 -13.39 16.97
CA VAL A 87 7.52 -12.45 16.66
C VAL A 87 7.54 -11.29 17.65
N VAL A 88 7.45 -10.05 17.14
CA VAL A 88 7.05 -8.87 17.92
C VAL A 88 6.06 -8.07 17.09
N LYS A 89 4.90 -7.75 17.67
CA LYS A 89 3.87 -6.90 17.08
C LYS A 89 3.20 -6.04 18.15
N GLY A 90 2.49 -5.00 17.73
CA GLY A 90 1.76 -4.13 18.66
C GLY A 90 1.03 -2.98 17.97
N MET A 91 0.25 -2.25 18.77
CA MET A 91 -0.48 -1.05 18.34
C MET A 91 0.41 0.19 18.41
N GLY A 92 0.21 1.13 17.48
CA GLY A 92 0.89 2.42 17.40
C GLY A 92 2.07 2.48 16.42
N MET A 93 2.92 3.49 16.63
CA MET A 93 4.07 3.80 15.76
C MET A 93 5.21 2.80 15.93
N ILE A 94 5.96 2.58 14.83
CA ILE A 94 7.07 1.63 14.75
C ILE A 94 8.15 1.96 15.80
N SER A 95 8.45 3.24 16.00
CA SER A 95 9.37 3.75 17.03
C SER A 95 9.01 3.35 18.46
N ASN A 96 7.74 3.05 18.72
CA ASN A 96 7.23 2.73 20.05
C ASN A 96 7.18 1.21 20.29
N ILE A 97 6.99 0.43 19.22
CA ILE A 97 6.89 -1.03 19.24
C ILE A 97 8.29 -1.67 19.22
N PHE A 98 9.21 -1.14 18.41
CA PHE A 98 10.53 -1.73 18.16
C PHE A 98 11.65 -0.97 18.84
N ASN A 99 11.61 -0.92 20.18
CA ASN A 99 12.74 -0.53 21.01
C ASN A 99 13.84 -1.62 21.01
N ASP A 100 14.99 -1.32 21.62
CA ASP A 100 16.14 -2.24 21.65
C ASP A 100 15.83 -3.63 22.24
N GLU A 101 14.89 -3.72 23.19
CA GLU A 101 14.47 -5.00 23.76
C GLU A 101 13.63 -5.81 22.76
N ALA A 102 12.73 -5.15 22.04
CA ALA A 102 12.00 -5.75 20.95
C ALA A 102 12.93 -6.24 19.83
N ILE A 103 13.89 -5.42 19.38
CA ILE A 103 14.88 -5.81 18.36
C ILE A 103 15.73 -7.00 18.82
N ARG A 104 16.24 -7.00 20.06
CA ARG A 104 17.02 -8.13 20.63
C ARG A 104 16.27 -9.48 20.68
N ARG A 105 14.94 -9.48 20.63
CA ARG A 105 14.11 -10.70 20.52
C ARG A 105 13.96 -11.19 19.08
N LEU A 106 14.05 -10.28 18.10
CA LEU A 106 13.87 -10.55 16.66
C LEU A 106 15.17 -11.06 16.02
N LYS A 107 15.58 -12.28 16.37
CA LYS A 107 16.78 -12.93 15.84
C LYS A 107 16.50 -13.65 14.52
N GLY A 108 17.38 -13.50 13.53
CA GLY A 108 17.27 -14.24 12.28
C GLY A 108 18.15 -13.74 11.14
N SER A 109 18.41 -14.63 10.16
CA SER A 109 18.97 -14.27 8.85
C SER A 109 17.88 -14.02 7.79
N ILE A 110 16.60 -14.16 8.16
CA ILE A 110 15.45 -13.85 7.32
C ILE A 110 14.33 -13.24 8.18
N GLY A 111 13.55 -12.33 7.61
CA GLY A 111 12.39 -11.73 8.27
C GLY A 111 11.45 -10.99 7.34
N ILE A 112 10.21 -10.82 7.81
CA ILE A 112 9.18 -9.98 7.18
C ILE A 112 8.56 -9.04 8.21
N GLY A 113 8.05 -7.91 7.75
CA GLY A 113 7.42 -6.90 8.59
C GLY A 113 6.29 -6.17 7.88
N HIS A 114 5.46 -5.52 8.70
CA HIS A 114 4.25 -4.85 8.26
C HIS A 114 3.99 -3.57 9.07
N THR A 115 3.39 -2.56 8.44
CA THR A 115 2.71 -1.46 9.13
C THR A 115 1.31 -1.24 8.56
N ARG A 116 0.33 -1.00 9.46
CA ARG A 116 -1.11 -1.03 9.18
C ARG A 116 -1.79 0.31 9.43
N TYR A 117 -2.81 0.58 8.63
CA TYR A 117 -3.84 1.58 8.86
C TYR A 117 -5.20 0.88 9.04
N SER A 118 -6.12 1.46 9.83
CA SER A 118 -7.49 0.97 9.92
C SER A 118 -8.50 2.10 10.09
N THR A 119 -9.66 1.89 9.49
CA THR A 119 -10.84 2.78 9.53
C THR A 119 -12.16 2.01 9.61
N SER A 120 -12.13 0.67 9.76
CA SER A 120 -13.36 -0.16 9.78
C SER A 120 -13.23 -1.40 10.67
N ALA A 121 -12.25 -2.28 10.40
CA ALA A 121 -11.95 -3.41 11.29
C ALA A 121 -11.31 -2.93 12.61
N ALA A 122 -11.64 -3.60 13.71
CA ALA A 122 -11.26 -3.17 15.06
C ALA A 122 -9.75 -2.97 15.25
N SER A 123 -9.40 -1.92 16.00
CA SER A 123 -8.02 -1.57 16.37
C SER A 123 -7.51 -2.44 17.52
N GLU A 124 -7.37 -3.72 17.20
CA GLU A 124 -7.04 -4.80 18.13
C GLU A 124 -5.74 -5.50 17.72
N GLU A 125 -4.93 -5.89 18.71
CA GLU A 125 -3.63 -6.53 18.47
C GLU A 125 -3.73 -7.84 17.69
N VAL A 126 -4.89 -8.53 17.75
CA VAL A 126 -5.16 -9.73 16.94
C VAL A 126 -5.02 -9.45 15.43
N ASN A 127 -5.38 -8.24 14.97
CA ASN A 127 -5.30 -7.81 13.57
C ASN A 127 -3.92 -7.29 13.16
N CYS A 128 -2.96 -7.21 14.09
CA CYS A 128 -1.58 -6.84 13.78
C CYS A 128 -0.90 -7.93 12.94
N GLN A 129 -0.49 -7.55 11.72
CA GLN A 129 0.33 -8.34 10.80
C GLN A 129 1.83 -8.23 11.16
N PRO A 130 2.73 -9.09 10.63
CA PRO A 130 2.45 -10.30 9.83
C PRO A 130 1.61 -11.33 10.60
N PHE A 131 0.65 -11.97 9.91
CA PHE A 131 -0.04 -13.13 10.47
C PHE A 131 0.90 -14.32 10.49
N VAL A 132 0.82 -15.16 11.53
CA VAL A 132 1.60 -16.40 11.66
C VAL A 132 0.64 -17.54 11.97
N VAL A 133 0.73 -18.62 11.19
CA VAL A 133 -0.01 -19.88 11.45
C VAL A 133 0.95 -21.06 11.50
N HIS A 134 0.56 -22.11 12.22
CA HIS A 134 1.28 -23.38 12.22
C HIS A 134 0.55 -24.37 11.30
N THR A 135 1.22 -24.77 10.23
CA THR A 135 0.73 -25.78 9.27
C THR A 135 1.34 -27.16 9.59
N ALA A 136 0.86 -28.22 8.93
CA ALA A 136 1.48 -29.54 8.99
C ALA A 136 2.97 -29.54 8.59
N HIS A 137 3.40 -28.58 7.77
CA HIS A 137 4.76 -28.46 7.24
C HIS A 137 5.61 -27.40 7.99
N GLY A 138 5.06 -26.82 9.06
CA GLY A 138 5.73 -25.81 9.89
C GLY A 138 5.01 -24.45 9.90
N ALA A 139 5.66 -23.47 10.53
CA ALA A 139 5.17 -22.10 10.62
C ALA A 139 5.22 -21.41 9.24
N LEU A 140 4.14 -20.71 8.92
CA LEU A 140 3.97 -19.84 7.76
C LEU A 140 3.68 -18.43 8.29
N ALA A 141 4.36 -17.41 7.77
CA ALA A 141 4.06 -16.02 8.10
C ALA A 141 3.72 -15.22 6.83
N VAL A 142 2.74 -14.31 6.91
CA VAL A 142 2.27 -13.53 5.75
C VAL A 142 2.11 -12.06 6.14
N ALA A 143 2.73 -11.18 5.36
CA ALA A 143 2.47 -9.75 5.37
C ALA A 143 1.76 -9.36 4.05
N HIS A 144 0.64 -8.63 4.17
CA HIS A 144 -0.27 -8.31 3.06
C HIS A 144 -0.57 -6.80 3.01
N ASN A 145 -0.39 -6.23 1.82
CA ASN A 145 -0.83 -4.89 1.42
C ASN A 145 -1.85 -5.00 0.29
N GLY A 146 -3.11 -4.68 0.54
CA GLY A 146 -4.21 -4.87 -0.40
C GLY A 146 -5.55 -5.16 0.27
N GLU A 147 -6.47 -5.72 -0.51
CA GLU A 147 -7.81 -6.14 -0.12
C GLU A 147 -8.42 -7.07 -1.18
N LEU A 148 -9.06 -8.16 -0.75
CA LEU A 148 -9.65 -9.16 -1.62
C LEU A 148 -11.05 -8.77 -2.06
N VAL A 149 -11.21 -8.47 -3.35
CA VAL A 149 -12.51 -8.07 -3.93
C VAL A 149 -13.61 -9.14 -3.75
N ASN A 150 -13.21 -10.40 -3.56
CA ASN A 150 -14.08 -11.56 -3.39
C ASN A 150 -13.97 -12.22 -2.01
N CYS A 151 -13.53 -11.49 -0.97
CA CYS A 151 -13.33 -11.99 0.40
C CYS A 151 -14.49 -12.85 0.91
N ASP A 152 -15.74 -12.43 0.72
CA ASP A 152 -16.94 -13.18 1.15
C ASP A 152 -17.03 -14.59 0.53
N SER A 153 -16.63 -14.76 -0.74
CA SER A 153 -16.67 -16.05 -1.44
C SER A 153 -15.50 -16.94 -1.01
N LEU A 154 -14.27 -16.40 -0.96
CA LEU A 154 -13.11 -17.14 -0.46
C LEU A 154 -13.30 -17.56 1.01
N ARG A 155 -13.93 -16.71 1.84
CA ARG A 155 -14.29 -17.04 3.22
C ARG A 155 -15.29 -18.19 3.31
N ARG A 156 -16.30 -18.26 2.42
CA ARG A 156 -17.18 -19.44 2.32
C ARG A 156 -16.40 -20.70 1.97
N GLN A 157 -15.52 -20.64 0.98
CA GLN A 157 -14.71 -21.79 0.55
C GLN A 157 -13.77 -22.29 1.66
N VAL A 158 -13.03 -21.41 2.34
CA VAL A 158 -12.11 -21.77 3.44
C VAL A 158 -12.87 -22.38 4.62
N LEU A 159 -14.01 -21.80 5.02
CA LEU A 159 -14.85 -22.35 6.09
C LEU A 159 -15.47 -23.71 5.73
N GLN A 160 -15.84 -23.93 4.45
CA GLN A 160 -16.37 -25.22 3.98
C GLN A 160 -15.34 -26.36 4.02
N HIS A 161 -14.04 -26.05 3.97
CA HIS A 161 -12.96 -27.02 4.20
C HIS A 161 -12.68 -27.29 5.69
N GLY A 162 -13.52 -26.78 6.60
CA GLY A 162 -13.40 -27.00 8.05
C GLY A 162 -12.34 -26.13 8.73
N VAL A 163 -11.76 -25.15 8.04
CA VAL A 163 -10.74 -24.26 8.60
C VAL A 163 -11.39 -23.16 9.43
N GLY A 164 -10.99 -23.03 10.69
CA GLY A 164 -11.44 -21.94 11.56
C GLY A 164 -10.77 -20.60 11.22
N LEU A 165 -11.53 -19.51 11.36
CA LEU A 165 -11.04 -18.13 11.22
C LEU A 165 -11.29 -17.38 12.53
N SER A 166 -10.24 -16.71 13.03
CA SER A 166 -10.21 -16.02 14.32
C SER A 166 -10.57 -14.53 14.19
N THR A 167 -10.48 -13.99 12.98
CA THR A 167 -10.66 -12.58 12.63
C THR A 167 -11.51 -12.41 11.38
N HIS A 168 -11.96 -11.18 11.15
CA HIS A 168 -12.54 -10.76 9.87
C HIS A 168 -11.50 -10.20 8.89
N SER A 169 -10.20 -10.36 9.16
CA SER A 169 -9.14 -9.84 8.29
C SER A 169 -8.95 -10.69 7.03
N ASP A 170 -8.65 -10.02 5.92
CA ASP A 170 -8.21 -10.66 4.68
C ASP A 170 -6.87 -11.35 4.85
N SER A 171 -5.98 -10.80 5.66
CA SER A 171 -4.63 -11.33 5.84
C SER A 171 -4.62 -12.69 6.53
N GLU A 172 -5.52 -12.94 7.49
CA GLU A 172 -5.76 -14.30 7.99
C GLU A 172 -6.38 -15.20 6.90
N LEU A 173 -7.38 -14.70 6.16
CA LEU A 173 -8.06 -15.48 5.12
C LEU A 173 -7.09 -15.93 4.00
N ILE A 174 -6.20 -15.04 3.55
CA ILE A 174 -5.10 -15.32 2.62
C ILE A 174 -4.16 -16.38 3.21
N THR A 175 -3.79 -16.23 4.49
CA THR A 175 -2.89 -17.17 5.16
C THR A 175 -3.51 -18.57 5.27
N GLN A 176 -4.82 -18.68 5.53
CA GLN A 176 -5.54 -19.96 5.55
C GLN A 176 -5.81 -20.52 4.15
N ALA A 177 -6.02 -19.66 3.14
CA ALA A 177 -6.17 -20.09 1.75
C ALA A 177 -4.88 -20.71 1.19
N LEU A 178 -3.70 -20.22 1.61
CA LEU A 178 -2.40 -20.85 1.30
C LEU A 178 -2.23 -22.24 1.95
N CYS A 179 -2.97 -22.53 3.03
CA CYS A 179 -3.00 -23.86 3.65
C CYS A 179 -3.88 -24.86 2.87
N LEU A 180 -4.70 -24.43 1.92
CA LEU A 180 -5.44 -25.33 1.03
C LEU A 180 -4.49 -25.99 0.01
N ASN A 181 -4.72 -27.27 -0.30
CA ASN A 181 -3.91 -28.00 -1.26
C ASN A 181 -4.20 -27.52 -2.69
N PRO A 182 -3.20 -27.46 -3.59
CA PRO A 182 -3.43 -27.10 -5.00
C PRO A 182 -4.25 -28.19 -5.72
N PRO A 183 -5.00 -27.86 -6.79
CA PRO A 183 -5.84 -28.82 -7.52
C PRO A 183 -5.09 -29.99 -8.17
N GLU A 184 -3.80 -29.79 -8.48
CA GLU A 184 -2.92 -30.81 -9.06
C GLU A 184 -2.41 -31.82 -8.00
N GLY A 185 -2.71 -31.60 -6.72
CA GLY A 185 -2.22 -32.39 -5.59
C GLY A 185 -0.78 -32.04 -5.20
N GLU A 186 -0.21 -32.82 -4.27
CA GLU A 186 1.16 -32.64 -3.81
C GLU A 186 1.92 -33.97 -3.81
N LEU A 187 3.16 -33.95 -4.30
CA LEU A 187 3.99 -35.15 -4.42
C LEU A 187 4.65 -35.49 -3.09
N ASN A 188 4.55 -36.76 -2.69
CA ASN A 188 5.22 -37.35 -1.52
C ASN A 188 4.90 -36.70 -0.14
N GLY A 189 3.92 -35.80 -0.06
CA GLY A 189 3.50 -35.14 1.19
C GLY A 189 4.36 -33.94 1.61
N GLU A 190 5.31 -33.50 0.76
CA GLU A 190 6.01 -32.22 0.91
C GLU A 190 5.19 -31.09 0.25
N PRO A 191 5.20 -29.86 0.79
CA PRO A 191 4.33 -28.79 0.33
C PRO A 191 4.87 -28.08 -0.91
N ASP A 192 4.07 -28.02 -1.97
CA ASP A 192 4.38 -27.20 -3.14
C ASP A 192 3.89 -25.77 -2.93
N TRP A 193 4.71 -24.97 -2.25
CA TRP A 193 4.41 -23.57 -1.97
C TRP A 193 4.19 -22.71 -3.23
N PRO A 194 4.99 -22.84 -4.31
CA PRO A 194 4.66 -22.24 -5.61
C PRO A 194 3.27 -22.58 -6.13
N ALA A 195 2.87 -23.86 -6.11
CA ALA A 195 1.55 -24.30 -6.57
C ALA A 195 0.42 -23.80 -5.64
N ARG A 196 0.65 -23.76 -4.31
CA ARG A 196 -0.29 -23.16 -3.33
C ARG A 196 -0.49 -21.66 -3.54
N ILE A 197 0.60 -20.92 -3.78
CA ILE A 197 0.54 -19.48 -4.11
C ILE A 197 -0.18 -19.29 -5.45
N LYS A 198 0.17 -20.08 -6.47
CA LYS A 198 -0.52 -20.06 -7.77
C LYS A 198 -2.01 -20.38 -7.62
N HIS A 199 -2.40 -21.33 -6.77
CA HIS A 199 -3.79 -21.65 -6.49
C HIS A 199 -4.53 -20.47 -5.84
N LEU A 200 -3.94 -19.86 -4.79
CA LEU A 200 -4.45 -18.61 -4.20
C LEU A 200 -4.68 -17.53 -5.28
N MET A 201 -3.75 -17.36 -6.23
CA MET A 201 -3.86 -16.34 -7.27
C MET A 201 -4.98 -16.60 -8.30
N HIS A 202 -5.45 -17.84 -8.42
CA HIS A 202 -6.67 -18.17 -9.17
C HIS A 202 -7.93 -17.98 -8.32
N LEU A 203 -7.89 -18.30 -7.02
CA LEU A 203 -9.02 -18.11 -6.11
C LEU A 203 -9.28 -16.62 -5.77
N ALA A 204 -8.23 -15.80 -5.77
CA ALA A 204 -8.26 -14.37 -5.45
C ALA A 204 -7.49 -13.59 -6.54
N PRO A 205 -8.17 -13.00 -7.54
CA PRO A 205 -7.50 -12.39 -8.70
C PRO A 205 -7.00 -10.95 -8.45
N LEU A 206 -7.52 -10.25 -7.43
CA LEU A 206 -7.07 -8.93 -6.97
C LEU A 206 -7.65 -8.62 -5.57
N SER A 207 -7.10 -7.69 -4.79
CA SER A 207 -5.91 -6.85 -5.02
C SER A 207 -4.90 -7.07 -3.89
N TYR A 208 -3.64 -7.36 -4.22
CA TYR A 208 -2.62 -7.61 -3.19
C TYR A 208 -1.17 -7.53 -3.70
N SER A 209 -0.32 -7.10 -2.77
CA SER A 209 1.09 -7.46 -2.71
C SER A 209 1.33 -8.25 -1.42
N LEU A 210 1.95 -9.42 -1.54
CA LEU A 210 2.24 -10.33 -0.43
C LEU A 210 3.74 -10.52 -0.26
N VAL A 211 4.15 -10.58 1.01
CA VAL A 211 5.47 -11.11 1.40
C VAL A 211 5.22 -12.27 2.36
N ILE A 212 5.46 -13.48 1.86
CA ILE A 212 5.20 -14.75 2.54
C ILE A 212 6.54 -15.31 3.01
N MET A 213 6.67 -15.69 4.29
CA MET A 213 7.89 -16.23 4.86
C MET A 213 7.71 -17.67 5.35
N LEU A 214 8.66 -18.51 4.94
CA LEU A 214 8.94 -19.84 5.48
C LEU A 214 10.26 -19.81 6.25
N LYS A 215 10.61 -20.92 6.92
CA LYS A 215 11.82 -21.05 7.77
C LYS A 215 13.11 -20.42 7.20
N ASN A 216 13.35 -20.55 5.89
CA ASN A 216 14.57 -20.16 5.20
C ASN A 216 14.35 -19.53 3.81
N LYS A 217 13.12 -19.13 3.48
CA LYS A 217 12.74 -18.54 2.18
C LYS A 217 11.65 -17.49 2.35
N ILE A 218 11.67 -16.47 1.50
CA ILE A 218 10.53 -15.54 1.30
C ILE A 218 9.99 -15.75 -0.11
N TYR A 219 8.67 -15.67 -0.28
CA TYR A 219 8.05 -15.42 -1.57
C TYR A 219 7.50 -14.00 -1.62
N ALA A 220 7.87 -13.26 -2.65
CA ALA A 220 7.30 -11.96 -2.98
C ALA A 220 6.31 -12.15 -4.14
N VAL A 221 5.06 -11.72 -3.95
CA VAL A 221 3.96 -12.01 -4.89
C VAL A 221 3.14 -10.75 -5.14
N ARG A 222 2.82 -10.49 -6.41
CA ARG A 222 1.97 -9.35 -6.83
C ARG A 222 0.79 -9.86 -7.65
N ASP A 223 -0.41 -9.34 -7.42
CA ASP A 223 -1.62 -9.79 -8.11
C ASP A 223 -1.51 -9.70 -9.66
N PRO A 224 -2.24 -10.53 -10.44
CA PRO A 224 -2.20 -10.52 -11.92
C PRO A 224 -2.55 -9.18 -12.59
N TYR A 225 -3.25 -8.28 -11.90
CA TYR A 225 -3.53 -6.93 -12.38
C TYR A 225 -2.42 -5.93 -12.05
N GLY A 226 -1.54 -6.26 -11.10
CA GLY A 226 -0.46 -5.42 -10.60
C GLY A 226 -0.96 -4.28 -9.71
N ASN A 227 -2.15 -4.40 -9.11
CA ASN A 227 -2.87 -3.26 -8.53
C ASN A 227 -2.10 -2.60 -7.39
N ARG A 228 -1.50 -3.40 -6.51
CA ARG A 228 -0.66 -2.93 -5.40
C ARG A 228 0.80 -2.85 -5.81
N PRO A 229 1.59 -1.90 -5.25
CA PRO A 229 3.01 -1.81 -5.55
C PRO A 229 3.81 -2.86 -4.77
N LEU A 230 4.86 -3.38 -5.40
CA LEU A 230 5.86 -4.25 -4.77
C LEU A 230 7.16 -4.18 -5.60
N CYS A 231 8.30 -3.99 -4.93
CA CYS A 231 9.60 -3.84 -5.58
C CYS A 231 10.72 -4.52 -4.81
N LEU A 232 11.83 -4.76 -5.51
CA LEU A 232 13.02 -5.46 -5.04
C LEU A 232 14.21 -4.52 -4.90
N GLY A 233 15.02 -4.78 -3.88
CA GLY A 233 16.30 -4.14 -3.66
C GLY A 233 17.40 -5.14 -3.27
N LYS A 234 18.65 -4.72 -3.42
CA LYS A 234 19.88 -5.50 -3.22
C LYS A 234 20.76 -4.75 -2.20
N ILE A 235 21.18 -5.42 -1.14
CA ILE A 235 22.16 -4.89 -0.17
C ILE A 235 23.54 -5.30 -0.66
N LEU A 236 24.43 -4.33 -0.90
CA LEU A 236 25.81 -4.55 -1.32
C LEU A 236 26.76 -4.56 -0.11
N PRO A 237 27.86 -5.33 -0.14
CA PRO A 237 28.87 -5.32 0.92
C PRO A 237 29.51 -3.94 1.13
N TYR A 238 29.72 -3.57 2.40
CA TYR A 238 30.26 -2.25 2.79
C TYR A 238 31.64 -1.89 2.19
N ASN A 239 32.44 -2.90 1.82
CA ASN A 239 33.83 -2.71 1.41
C ASN A 239 34.03 -2.37 -0.09
N GLU A 240 32.97 -2.32 -0.90
CA GLU A 240 33.08 -1.94 -2.31
C GLU A 240 32.83 -0.44 -2.54
N PRO A 241 33.56 0.19 -3.49
CA PRO A 241 33.29 1.57 -3.87
C PRO A 241 31.93 1.70 -4.57
N LEU A 242 31.18 2.72 -4.14
CA LEU A 242 29.94 3.20 -4.77
C LEU A 242 30.24 3.98 -6.06
N SER A 243 30.90 3.34 -7.02
CA SER A 243 30.93 3.82 -8.41
C SER A 243 29.50 3.85 -8.96
N GLY A 244 29.10 4.98 -9.54
CA GLY A 244 27.70 5.38 -9.72
C GLY A 244 26.87 4.66 -10.79
N GLU A 245 27.23 3.42 -11.16
CA GLU A 245 26.46 2.60 -12.11
C GLU A 245 26.01 1.29 -11.46
N CYS A 246 24.80 0.84 -11.82
CA CYS A 246 24.18 -0.36 -11.27
C CYS A 246 24.76 -1.61 -11.95
N ASP A 247 25.85 -2.11 -11.40
CA ASP A 247 26.45 -3.38 -11.83
C ASP A 247 25.70 -4.56 -11.19
N ASP A 248 24.84 -5.21 -11.99
CA ASP A 248 24.09 -6.40 -11.60
C ASP A 248 25.00 -7.56 -11.15
N SER A 249 26.26 -7.61 -11.62
CA SER A 249 27.18 -8.74 -11.38
C SER A 249 27.80 -8.79 -9.97
N ARG A 250 27.76 -7.70 -9.21
CA ARG A 250 28.24 -7.66 -7.81
C ARG A 250 27.49 -8.68 -6.95
N GLU A 251 28.18 -9.34 -6.02
CA GLU A 251 27.49 -10.21 -5.06
C GLU A 251 26.64 -9.39 -4.08
N ALA A 252 25.53 -9.97 -3.61
CA ALA A 252 24.64 -9.36 -2.64
C ALA A 252 24.96 -9.88 -1.24
N GLU A 253 25.08 -9.00 -0.25
CA GLU A 253 25.12 -9.42 1.16
C GLU A 253 23.72 -9.81 1.65
N GLY A 254 22.68 -9.22 1.05
CA GLY A 254 21.28 -9.60 1.24
C GLY A 254 20.34 -9.01 0.19
N TRP A 255 19.08 -9.47 0.23
CA TRP A 255 18.00 -9.03 -0.66
C TRP A 255 16.82 -8.51 0.15
N VAL A 256 16.14 -7.49 -0.38
CA VAL A 256 14.98 -6.88 0.25
C VAL A 256 13.80 -6.74 -0.72
N VAL A 257 12.59 -6.74 -0.17
CA VAL A 257 11.34 -6.49 -0.89
C VAL A 257 10.51 -5.48 -0.11
N SER A 258 9.85 -4.55 -0.80
CA SER A 258 9.07 -3.49 -0.17
C SER A 258 7.88 -3.03 -1.01
N SER A 259 6.83 -2.51 -0.37
CA SER A 259 5.79 -1.73 -1.05
C SER A 259 6.37 -0.57 -1.88
N GLU A 260 7.51 0.02 -1.50
CA GLU A 260 8.09 1.18 -2.17
C GLU A 260 9.63 1.21 -2.13
N SER A 261 10.23 1.75 -3.19
CA SER A 261 11.68 1.99 -3.26
C SER A 261 12.19 2.96 -2.18
N CYS A 262 11.32 3.82 -1.64
CA CYS A 262 11.67 4.74 -0.57
C CYS A 262 12.06 4.03 0.75
N GLY A 263 11.68 2.76 0.91
CA GLY A 263 12.12 1.88 1.99
C GLY A 263 13.58 1.40 1.88
N PHE A 264 14.18 1.49 0.69
CA PHE A 264 15.56 1.04 0.45
C PHE A 264 16.60 2.11 0.84
N LEU A 265 16.25 3.40 0.70
CA LEU A 265 17.12 4.53 1.04
C LEU A 265 17.55 4.52 2.52
N SER A 266 16.64 4.17 3.44
CA SER A 266 16.91 4.09 4.88
C SER A 266 17.92 3.02 5.29
N ILE A 267 18.22 2.06 4.40
CA ILE A 267 19.06 0.88 4.67
C ILE A 267 20.23 0.75 3.69
N GLY A 268 20.46 1.74 2.82
CA GLY A 268 21.52 1.71 1.81
C GLY A 268 21.32 0.67 0.69
N ALA A 269 20.12 0.09 0.55
CA ALA A 269 19.85 -0.90 -0.48
C ALA A 269 19.67 -0.26 -1.86
N GLN A 270 20.24 -0.88 -2.88
CA GLN A 270 20.09 -0.48 -4.28
C GLN A 270 18.75 -0.98 -4.82
N TYR A 271 17.96 -0.10 -5.44
CA TYR A 271 16.75 -0.51 -6.17
C TYR A 271 17.12 -1.34 -7.39
N VAL A 272 16.44 -2.48 -7.59
CA VAL A 272 16.67 -3.38 -8.73
C VAL A 272 15.53 -3.25 -9.74
N ARG A 273 14.30 -3.59 -9.35
CA ARG A 273 13.09 -3.48 -10.19
C ARG A 273 11.81 -3.61 -9.37
N GLU A 274 10.67 -3.33 -10.00
CA GLU A 274 9.38 -3.83 -9.51
C GLU A 274 9.25 -5.35 -9.67
N VAL A 275 8.42 -5.95 -8.80
CA VAL A 275 7.82 -7.27 -9.02
C VAL A 275 6.75 -7.12 -10.10
N TYR A 276 6.76 -7.94 -11.14
CA TYR A 276 5.81 -7.82 -12.25
C TYR A 276 4.39 -8.27 -11.84
N PRO A 277 3.33 -7.78 -12.50
CA PRO A 277 1.96 -8.26 -12.28
C PRO A 277 1.87 -9.78 -12.50
N GLY A 278 1.32 -10.50 -11.53
CA GLY A 278 1.21 -11.96 -11.54
C GLY A 278 2.49 -12.71 -11.17
N GLU A 279 3.61 -12.02 -10.89
CA GLU A 279 4.89 -12.67 -10.63
C GLU A 279 4.97 -13.27 -9.22
N ILE A 280 5.48 -14.50 -9.14
CA ILE A 280 5.90 -15.18 -7.91
C ILE A 280 7.43 -15.21 -7.90
N ILE A 281 8.06 -14.50 -6.98
CA ILE A 281 9.53 -14.50 -6.80
C ILE A 281 9.89 -15.26 -5.54
N GLU A 282 10.77 -16.25 -5.67
CA GLU A 282 11.43 -16.90 -4.54
C GLU A 282 12.70 -16.12 -4.17
N MET A 283 12.84 -15.80 -2.87
CA MET A 283 14.01 -15.16 -2.28
C MET A 283 14.67 -16.12 -1.30
N THR A 284 15.95 -16.43 -1.54
CA THR A 284 16.75 -17.36 -0.72
C THR A 284 18.11 -16.75 -0.38
N ARG A 285 18.83 -17.36 0.57
CA ARG A 285 20.24 -17.02 0.84
C ARG A 285 21.18 -17.15 -0.38
N HIS A 286 20.76 -17.88 -1.42
CA HIS A 286 21.51 -18.09 -2.66
C HIS A 286 21.09 -17.12 -3.78
N GLY A 287 20.28 -16.10 -3.45
CA GLY A 287 19.74 -15.12 -4.40
C GLY A 287 18.24 -15.24 -4.62
N ILE A 288 17.75 -14.46 -5.57
CA ILE A 288 16.35 -14.36 -5.96
C ILE A 288 16.10 -14.98 -7.34
N ARG A 289 14.90 -15.51 -7.58
CA ARG A 289 14.45 -15.96 -8.91
C ARG A 289 12.95 -15.88 -9.07
N THR A 290 12.50 -15.54 -10.27
CA THR A 290 11.10 -15.74 -10.69
C THR A 290 10.81 -17.24 -10.75
N ILE A 291 9.69 -17.67 -10.18
CA ILE A 291 9.22 -19.07 -10.23
C ILE A 291 8.12 -19.24 -11.27
N ASP A 292 7.16 -18.32 -11.30
CA ASP A 292 6.06 -18.31 -12.27
C ASP A 292 5.53 -16.87 -12.47
N ILE A 293 4.76 -16.65 -13.54
CA ILE A 293 4.01 -15.41 -13.80
C ILE A 293 2.57 -15.79 -14.16
N VAL A 294 1.67 -15.70 -13.18
CA VAL A 294 0.25 -16.00 -13.33
C VAL A 294 -0.39 -14.98 -14.27
N SER A 295 -0.81 -15.45 -15.45
CA SER A 295 -1.35 -14.59 -16.49
C SER A 295 -2.72 -14.03 -16.11
N ARG A 296 -2.90 -12.73 -16.38
CA ARG A 296 -4.20 -12.04 -16.30
C ARG A 296 -5.07 -12.38 -17.53
N PRO A 297 -6.41 -12.39 -17.42
CA PRO A 297 -7.30 -12.55 -18.57
C PRO A 297 -6.97 -11.60 -19.74
N GLU A 298 -6.90 -12.16 -20.96
CA GLU A 298 -6.35 -11.51 -22.16
C GLU A 298 -7.03 -10.18 -22.54
N ASN A 299 -8.32 -10.04 -22.22
CA ASN A 299 -9.12 -8.86 -22.50
C ASN A 299 -8.91 -7.71 -21.47
N LYS A 300 -8.23 -7.96 -20.34
CA LYS A 300 -8.03 -6.97 -19.26
C LYS A 300 -6.66 -6.28 -19.37
N LEU A 301 -6.65 -4.96 -19.19
CA LEU A 301 -5.42 -4.17 -19.03
C LEU A 301 -4.74 -4.48 -17.69
N GLN A 302 -3.49 -4.05 -17.50
CA GLN A 302 -2.98 -3.84 -16.14
C GLN A 302 -3.89 -2.86 -15.38
N ALA A 303 -3.83 -2.84 -14.06
CA ALA A 303 -4.65 -1.93 -13.27
C ALA A 303 -3.92 -1.43 -12.02
N PHE A 304 -2.69 -0.93 -12.17
CA PHE A 304 -1.95 -0.33 -11.07
C PHE A 304 -2.75 0.83 -10.42
N CYS A 305 -2.79 0.89 -9.09
CA CYS A 305 -3.68 1.82 -8.38
C CYS A 305 -3.26 3.29 -8.61
N ILE A 306 -4.05 4.06 -9.36
CA ILE A 306 -3.67 5.43 -9.75
C ILE A 306 -3.51 6.37 -8.54
N PHE A 307 -4.14 6.03 -7.41
CA PHE A 307 -4.06 6.79 -6.16
C PHE A 307 -2.71 6.71 -5.44
N GLU A 308 -1.89 5.70 -5.75
CA GLU A 308 -0.48 5.64 -5.34
C GLU A 308 0.26 6.88 -5.84
N TYR A 309 0.07 7.24 -7.12
CA TYR A 309 0.60 8.49 -7.68
C TYR A 309 -0.08 9.75 -7.12
N VAL A 310 -1.41 9.77 -6.98
CA VAL A 310 -2.15 10.98 -6.56
C VAL A 310 -1.69 11.49 -5.19
N TYR A 311 -1.79 10.67 -4.14
CA TYR A 311 -1.40 11.08 -2.77
C TYR A 311 -0.67 10.00 -1.97
N PHE A 312 -0.99 8.72 -2.18
CA PHE A 312 -0.73 7.71 -1.15
C PHE A 312 0.75 7.33 -0.99
N ALA A 313 1.52 7.28 -2.09
CA ALA A 313 2.94 6.97 -2.03
C ALA A 313 3.83 8.19 -1.70
N ARG A 314 5.03 7.93 -1.17
CA ARG A 314 6.06 8.95 -0.96
C ARG A 314 6.56 9.48 -2.30
N SER A 315 6.86 10.79 -2.37
CA SER A 315 7.17 11.44 -3.65
C SER A 315 8.49 10.98 -4.28
N ASP A 316 9.43 10.48 -3.49
CA ASP A 316 10.71 9.89 -3.90
C ASP A 316 10.63 8.40 -4.28
N SER A 317 9.45 7.78 -4.19
CA SER A 317 9.23 6.41 -4.66
C SER A 317 9.18 6.30 -6.18
N ILE A 318 9.56 5.12 -6.69
CA ILE A 318 9.63 4.79 -8.11
C ILE A 318 8.63 3.68 -8.44
N PHE A 319 7.74 3.95 -9.39
CA PHE A 319 6.81 2.98 -10.00
C PHE A 319 6.85 3.12 -11.52
N GLU A 320 6.65 2.04 -12.27
CA GLU A 320 6.62 1.99 -13.75
C GLU A 320 7.83 2.66 -14.44
N GLY A 321 8.97 2.70 -13.74
CA GLY A 321 10.22 3.34 -14.20
C GLY A 321 10.29 4.86 -14.01
N GLN A 322 9.34 5.47 -13.29
CA GLN A 322 9.23 6.92 -13.06
C GLN A 322 9.06 7.26 -11.57
N MET A 323 9.52 8.44 -11.17
CA MET A 323 9.40 8.92 -9.78
C MET A 323 8.04 9.57 -9.54
N VAL A 324 7.38 9.26 -8.41
CA VAL A 324 6.06 9.79 -8.04
C VAL A 324 6.03 11.33 -8.05
N TYR A 325 7.11 12.00 -7.62
CA TYR A 325 7.28 13.44 -7.69
C TYR A 325 7.16 14.00 -9.13
N ALA A 326 7.78 13.33 -10.10
CA ALA A 326 7.71 13.74 -11.50
C ALA A 326 6.27 13.66 -12.01
N VAL A 327 5.57 12.55 -11.74
CA VAL A 327 4.16 12.38 -12.09
C VAL A 327 3.28 13.46 -11.44
N ARG A 328 3.49 13.79 -10.17
CA ARG A 328 2.76 14.88 -9.48
C ARG A 328 3.00 16.25 -10.13
N LEU A 329 4.21 16.53 -10.63
CA LEU A 329 4.48 17.73 -11.45
C LEU A 329 3.74 17.69 -12.79
N GLN A 330 3.67 16.54 -13.47
CA GLN A 330 2.91 16.40 -14.72
C GLN A 330 1.40 16.60 -14.50
N CYS A 331 0.84 16.11 -13.38
CA CYS A 331 -0.55 16.38 -12.99
C CYS A 331 -0.80 17.88 -12.80
N GLY A 332 0.11 18.59 -12.10
CA GLY A 332 0.02 20.04 -11.92
C GLY A 332 0.08 20.82 -13.24
N ARG A 333 0.97 20.43 -14.17
CA ARG A 333 1.05 21.02 -15.52
C ARG A 333 -0.24 20.79 -16.32
N GLN A 334 -0.75 19.56 -16.32
CA GLN A 334 -1.97 19.21 -17.07
C GLN A 334 -3.21 19.92 -16.49
N LEU A 335 -3.29 20.08 -15.17
CA LEU A 335 -4.32 20.86 -14.48
C LEU A 335 -4.28 22.36 -14.83
N ALA A 336 -3.08 22.93 -14.96
CA ALA A 336 -2.90 24.31 -15.41
C ALA A 336 -3.27 24.51 -16.90
N ILE A 337 -3.10 23.48 -17.74
CA ILE A 337 -3.54 23.48 -19.14
C ILE A 337 -5.07 23.38 -19.25
N GLU A 338 -5.71 22.53 -18.45
CA GLU A 338 -7.16 22.33 -18.47
C GLU A 338 -7.93 23.49 -17.85
N HIS A 339 -7.41 24.07 -16.76
CA HIS A 339 -8.11 25.05 -15.94
C HIS A 339 -7.22 26.25 -15.55
N PRO A 340 -6.63 26.97 -16.52
CA PRO A 340 -5.69 28.07 -16.27
C PRO A 340 -6.28 29.15 -15.35
N VAL A 341 -5.55 29.48 -14.28
CA VAL A 341 -5.78 30.59 -13.35
C VAL A 341 -4.53 30.76 -12.49
N GLU A 342 -4.32 31.95 -11.92
CA GLU A 342 -3.46 32.11 -10.74
C GLU A 342 -4.18 31.44 -9.55
N ALA A 343 -3.66 30.32 -9.05
CA ALA A 343 -4.34 29.47 -8.07
C ALA A 343 -3.74 29.61 -6.67
N ASP A 344 -4.53 30.15 -5.72
CA ASP A 344 -4.14 30.32 -4.32
C ASP A 344 -3.97 28.98 -3.58
N ILE A 345 -4.72 27.95 -3.98
CA ILE A 345 -4.66 26.61 -3.40
C ILE A 345 -4.61 25.57 -4.51
N VAL A 346 -3.53 24.79 -4.53
CA VAL A 346 -3.49 23.48 -5.19
C VAL A 346 -3.60 22.40 -4.11
N ASN A 347 -4.54 21.47 -4.25
CA ASN A 347 -4.71 20.32 -3.33
C ASN A 347 -4.62 18.99 -4.07
N ASP A 348 -4.32 17.89 -3.38
CA ASP A 348 -4.23 16.56 -4.00
C ASP A 348 -5.59 16.02 -4.48
N SER A 349 -6.62 16.18 -3.66
CA SER A 349 -7.91 15.48 -3.76
C SER A 349 -9.00 16.21 -2.95
N ILE A 350 -10.27 15.84 -3.11
CA ILE A 350 -11.33 16.25 -2.16
C ILE A 350 -12.27 15.08 -1.89
N VAL A 351 -12.29 14.60 -0.64
CA VAL A 351 -13.11 13.45 -0.21
C VAL A 351 -14.43 13.92 0.41
N ARG A 352 -14.36 14.59 1.58
CA ARG A 352 -15.53 15.02 2.37
C ARG A 352 -15.77 16.54 2.37
N GLY A 353 -14.89 17.34 1.74
CA GLY A 353 -14.99 18.82 1.67
C GLY A 353 -14.61 19.59 2.95
N ASN A 354 -14.83 19.01 4.12
CA ASN A 354 -14.69 19.66 5.44
C ASN A 354 -13.40 20.46 5.69
N THR A 355 -12.25 20.01 5.17
CA THR A 355 -10.93 20.58 5.48
C THR A 355 -10.67 21.94 4.81
N ILE A 356 -11.33 22.22 3.68
CA ILE A 356 -10.96 23.32 2.77
C ILE A 356 -11.59 24.66 3.17
N GLY A 357 -12.85 24.66 3.61
CA GLY A 357 -13.55 25.88 4.06
C GLY A 357 -12.80 26.68 5.15
N PRO A 358 -12.24 26.04 6.20
CA PRO A 358 -11.39 26.70 7.18
C PRO A 358 -10.16 27.39 6.57
N ILE A 359 -9.52 26.78 5.56
CA ILE A 359 -8.32 27.34 4.91
C ILE A 359 -8.67 28.58 4.10
N ILE A 360 -9.75 28.54 3.30
CA ILE A 360 -10.23 29.71 2.55
C ILE A 360 -10.60 30.85 3.49
N LYS A 361 -11.26 30.54 4.63
CA LYS A 361 -11.61 31.55 5.63
C LYS A 361 -10.36 32.20 6.25
N LEU A 362 -9.27 31.47 6.43
CA LEU A 362 -7.99 32.05 6.85
C LEU A 362 -7.38 32.96 5.78
N LEU A 363 -7.41 32.57 4.51
CA LEU A 363 -6.93 33.42 3.39
C LEU A 363 -7.73 34.72 3.26
N LYS A 364 -9.07 34.65 3.25
CA LYS A 364 -9.93 35.84 3.15
C LYS A 364 -9.82 36.73 4.41
N ASN A 365 -9.65 36.15 5.60
CA ASN A 365 -9.31 36.92 6.81
C ASN A 365 -7.91 37.58 6.76
N ALA A 366 -6.97 37.03 5.98
CA ALA A 366 -5.65 37.62 5.76
C ALA A 366 -5.62 38.70 4.66
N GLY A 367 -6.75 38.92 3.97
CA GLY A 367 -6.92 39.97 2.96
C GLY A 367 -7.03 39.48 1.51
N ALA A 368 -7.12 38.16 1.26
CA ALA A 368 -7.38 37.65 -0.09
C ALA A 368 -8.77 38.10 -0.59
N THR A 369 -8.81 38.80 -1.72
CA THR A 369 -10.05 39.30 -2.35
C THR A 369 -10.80 38.19 -3.06
N GLU A 370 -10.06 37.35 -3.78
CA GLU A 370 -10.53 36.14 -4.46
C GLU A 370 -9.67 34.96 -3.98
N VAL A 371 -10.18 33.74 -4.08
CA VAL A 371 -9.49 32.48 -3.76
C VAL A 371 -9.87 31.43 -4.80
N HIS A 372 -8.91 31.00 -5.61
CA HIS A 372 -9.07 30.01 -6.66
C HIS A 372 -8.41 28.68 -6.28
N ILE A 373 -9.19 27.60 -6.39
CA ILE A 373 -8.78 26.25 -6.00
C ILE A 373 -8.62 25.35 -7.22
N ARG A 374 -7.55 24.55 -7.21
CA ARG A 374 -7.27 23.53 -8.22
C ARG A 374 -6.94 22.20 -7.53
N VAL A 375 -7.52 21.11 -8.02
CA VAL A 375 -7.37 19.77 -7.43
C VAL A 375 -6.62 18.86 -8.40
N ALA A 376 -5.51 18.28 -7.96
CA ALA A 376 -4.61 17.44 -8.76
C ALA A 376 -5.12 16.02 -9.02
N SER A 377 -6.36 15.72 -8.60
CA SER A 377 -7.13 14.54 -8.99
C SER A 377 -8.49 14.93 -9.56
N PRO A 378 -9.14 14.01 -10.30
CA PRO A 378 -10.57 14.07 -10.58
C PRO A 378 -11.41 13.91 -9.31
N PRO A 379 -12.70 14.30 -9.31
CA PRO A 379 -13.58 14.11 -8.17
C PRO A 379 -13.69 12.62 -7.78
N LEU A 380 -13.62 12.33 -6.48
CA LEU A 380 -13.89 11.00 -5.97
C LEU A 380 -15.40 10.78 -5.93
N LEU A 381 -15.87 9.82 -6.72
CA LEU A 381 -17.30 9.51 -6.89
C LEU A 381 -17.67 8.12 -6.38
N TYR A 382 -16.72 7.20 -6.23
CA TYR A 382 -16.95 5.81 -5.81
C TYR A 382 -15.99 5.43 -4.68
N PRO A 383 -16.38 4.50 -3.78
CA PRO A 383 -15.47 3.93 -2.77
C PRO A 383 -14.31 3.15 -3.42
N CYS A 384 -13.41 2.61 -2.59
CA CYS A 384 -12.48 1.57 -3.00
C CYS A 384 -12.92 0.21 -2.42
N TYR A 385 -12.50 -0.86 -3.08
CA TYR A 385 -12.65 -2.26 -2.63
C TYR A 385 -11.34 -3.04 -2.83
N MET A 386 -10.21 -2.33 -2.82
CA MET A 386 -8.89 -2.82 -3.25
C MET A 386 -7.75 -2.31 -2.34
N GLY A 387 -8.03 -1.83 -1.12
CA GLY A 387 -6.98 -1.38 -0.19
C GLY A 387 -6.71 0.13 -0.09
N ILE A 388 -7.68 1.02 -0.39
CA ILE A 388 -7.57 2.47 -0.08
C ILE A 388 -8.80 2.85 0.74
N ASN A 389 -8.65 3.60 1.83
CA ASN A 389 -9.77 4.07 2.62
C ASN A 389 -10.48 5.25 1.92
N ILE A 390 -11.38 4.93 0.98
CA ILE A 390 -12.29 5.89 0.35
C ILE A 390 -13.72 5.60 0.83
N PRO A 391 -14.42 6.58 1.44
CA PRO A 391 -15.68 6.35 2.13
C PRO A 391 -16.86 6.11 1.17
N THR A 392 -18.05 5.90 1.74
CA THR A 392 -19.25 5.53 0.96
C THR A 392 -19.63 6.61 -0.06
N ARG A 393 -20.40 6.25 -1.09
CA ARG A 393 -20.88 7.20 -2.11
C ARG A 393 -21.62 8.38 -1.50
N GLU A 394 -22.35 8.14 -0.41
CA GLU A 394 -23.16 9.09 0.35
C GLU A 394 -22.33 9.98 1.27
N GLU A 395 -21.07 9.63 1.55
CA GLU A 395 -20.12 10.45 2.31
C GLU A 395 -19.24 11.33 1.40
N LEU A 396 -19.01 10.92 0.15
CA LEU A 396 -18.24 11.67 -0.85
C LEU A 396 -18.94 12.97 -1.28
N ILE A 397 -18.25 14.10 -1.16
CA ILE A 397 -18.84 15.43 -1.41
C ILE A 397 -19.17 15.68 -2.88
N ALA A 398 -18.40 15.09 -3.81
CA ALA A 398 -18.60 15.27 -5.25
C ALA A 398 -19.86 14.54 -5.80
N ASN A 399 -20.42 13.58 -5.04
CA ASN A 399 -21.75 13.02 -5.34
C ASN A 399 -22.92 13.94 -4.89
N LYS A 400 -22.63 15.05 -4.20
CA LYS A 400 -23.64 15.99 -3.66
C LYS A 400 -23.57 17.38 -4.29
N LEU A 401 -22.36 17.84 -4.62
CA LEU A 401 -22.08 19.19 -5.14
C LEU A 401 -21.12 19.07 -6.33
N ASN A 402 -21.48 19.65 -7.47
CA ASN A 402 -20.52 19.83 -8.56
C ASN A 402 -19.46 20.89 -8.20
N ALA A 403 -18.40 21.02 -8.99
CA ALA A 403 -17.28 21.91 -8.67
C ALA A 403 -17.69 23.38 -8.42
N LYS A 404 -18.70 23.90 -9.12
CA LYS A 404 -19.20 25.28 -8.95
C LYS A 404 -20.04 25.44 -7.67
N GLU A 405 -20.80 24.43 -7.30
CA GLU A 405 -21.56 24.39 -6.05
C GLU A 405 -20.65 24.20 -4.85
N LEU A 406 -19.65 23.31 -4.97
CA LEU A 406 -18.64 23.09 -3.95
C LEU A 406 -17.84 24.37 -3.69
N ALA A 407 -17.42 25.10 -4.75
CA ALA A 407 -16.74 26.38 -4.62
C ALA A 407 -17.52 27.35 -3.72
N LYS A 408 -18.82 27.55 -4.01
CA LYS A 408 -19.73 28.38 -3.21
C LYS A 408 -19.89 27.86 -1.78
N HIS A 409 -19.99 26.54 -1.60
CA HIS A 409 -20.13 25.90 -0.29
C HIS A 409 -18.91 26.10 0.61
N VAL A 410 -17.69 26.05 0.06
CA VAL A 410 -16.45 26.29 0.83
C VAL A 410 -16.04 27.77 0.90
N GLY A 411 -16.64 28.64 0.07
CA GLY A 411 -16.41 30.09 0.06
C GLY A 411 -15.31 30.58 -0.90
N SER A 412 -14.84 29.70 -1.80
CA SER A 412 -13.86 30.02 -2.86
C SER A 412 -14.56 30.51 -4.13
N ASP A 413 -13.91 31.37 -4.89
CA ASP A 413 -14.49 32.06 -6.04
C ASP A 413 -14.37 31.22 -7.33
N SER A 414 -13.42 30.27 -7.38
CA SER A 414 -13.48 29.14 -8.31
C SER A 414 -12.90 27.86 -7.69
N LEU A 415 -13.40 26.71 -8.13
CA LEU A 415 -12.83 25.39 -7.86
C LEU A 415 -12.90 24.55 -9.13
N ALA A 416 -11.82 23.86 -9.48
CA ALA A 416 -11.79 22.91 -10.59
C ALA A 416 -10.90 21.70 -10.29
N TYR A 417 -11.23 20.56 -10.88
CA TYR A 417 -10.53 19.27 -10.73
C TYR A 417 -9.80 18.90 -12.02
N LEU A 418 -8.69 18.18 -11.93
CA LEU A 418 -8.06 17.55 -13.09
C LEU A 418 -9.03 16.53 -13.73
N SER A 419 -9.10 16.45 -15.06
CA SER A 419 -9.92 15.42 -15.74
C SER A 419 -9.34 14.00 -15.57
N ILE A 420 -10.17 12.96 -15.75
CA ILE A 420 -9.71 11.57 -15.65
C ILE A 420 -8.69 11.28 -16.78
N GLU A 421 -8.98 11.81 -17.95
CA GLU A 421 -8.14 11.79 -19.14
C GLU A 421 -6.81 12.51 -18.88
N GLY A 422 -6.86 13.68 -18.24
CA GLY A 422 -5.70 14.47 -17.81
C GLY A 422 -4.82 13.74 -16.81
N LEU A 423 -5.40 13.12 -15.78
CA LEU A 423 -4.67 12.31 -14.81
C LEU A 423 -4.01 11.09 -15.48
N ILE A 424 -4.75 10.34 -16.31
CA ILE A 424 -4.20 9.20 -17.06
C ILE A 424 -3.06 9.64 -17.99
N LYS A 425 -3.21 10.78 -18.67
CA LYS A 425 -2.18 11.35 -19.55
C LYS A 425 -0.93 11.76 -18.77
N ALA A 426 -1.09 12.41 -17.62
CA ALA A 426 0.03 12.80 -16.75
C ALA A 426 0.78 11.58 -16.23
N VAL A 427 0.07 10.59 -15.68
CA VAL A 427 0.64 9.34 -15.16
C VAL A 427 1.37 8.53 -16.24
N ARG A 428 0.91 8.55 -17.49
CA ARG A 428 1.53 7.79 -18.59
C ARG A 428 2.65 8.52 -19.34
N SER A 429 2.89 9.80 -19.04
CA SER A 429 3.72 10.67 -19.89
C SER A 429 5.17 10.22 -20.02
N ASP A 430 5.78 9.71 -18.95
CA ASP A 430 7.21 9.34 -18.90
C ASP A 430 7.46 7.81 -18.84
N ILE A 431 6.41 6.97 -18.97
CA ILE A 431 6.52 5.49 -18.91
C ILE A 431 7.16 4.93 -20.20
N LYS A 432 8.39 4.40 -20.07
CA LYS A 432 9.19 3.86 -21.18
C LYS A 432 8.79 2.42 -21.54
N THR A 433 7.79 2.27 -22.41
CA THR A 433 7.26 0.97 -22.86
C THR A 433 8.24 0.20 -23.78
N LYS A 434 8.99 -0.76 -23.22
CA LYS A 434 9.77 -1.74 -24.01
C LYS A 434 8.96 -2.92 -24.55
N ASN A 435 7.77 -3.19 -24.01
CA ASN A 435 6.87 -4.27 -24.46
C ASN A 435 5.41 -3.79 -24.53
N SER A 436 4.63 -4.38 -25.44
CA SER A 436 3.28 -3.95 -25.84
C SER A 436 2.15 -4.35 -24.87
N HIS A 437 2.48 -4.72 -23.63
CA HIS A 437 1.53 -5.25 -22.64
C HIS A 437 0.68 -4.16 -21.94
N ARG A 438 -0.10 -3.41 -22.75
CA ARG A 438 -1.33 -2.70 -22.35
C ARG A 438 -1.27 -2.03 -20.95
N VAL A 439 -0.38 -1.05 -20.82
CA VAL A 439 -0.22 -0.19 -19.62
C VAL A 439 -1.58 0.34 -19.17
N GLY A 440 -1.90 0.14 -17.90
CA GLY A 440 -3.27 0.26 -17.40
C GLY A 440 -3.32 0.60 -15.91
N HIS A 441 -4.23 1.51 -15.57
CA HIS A 441 -4.35 2.10 -14.23
C HIS A 441 -5.76 1.91 -13.71
N CYS A 442 -5.90 1.50 -12.45
CA CYS A 442 -7.19 1.43 -11.80
C CYS A 442 -7.65 2.84 -11.42
N THR A 443 -8.73 3.31 -12.06
CA THR A 443 -9.38 4.59 -11.80
C THR A 443 -10.76 4.42 -11.13
N ALA A 444 -11.06 3.24 -10.58
CA ALA A 444 -12.42 2.84 -10.18
C ALA A 444 -13.12 3.83 -9.22
N CYS A 445 -12.38 4.44 -8.30
CA CYS A 445 -12.90 5.44 -7.34
C CYS A 445 -13.35 6.76 -8.02
N LEU A 446 -12.96 6.96 -9.28
CA LEU A 446 -13.25 8.13 -10.13
C LEU A 446 -14.28 7.77 -11.21
N SER A 447 -14.09 6.63 -11.90
CA SER A 447 -14.88 6.22 -13.07
C SER A 447 -15.98 5.20 -12.79
N GLY A 448 -15.97 4.55 -11.62
CA GLY A 448 -16.87 3.43 -11.30
C GLY A 448 -16.55 2.11 -12.00
N ILE A 449 -15.51 2.08 -12.85
CA ILE A 449 -15.11 0.88 -13.60
C ILE A 449 -14.02 0.14 -12.81
N TYR A 450 -14.41 -0.97 -12.18
CA TYR A 450 -13.52 -1.81 -11.39
C TYR A 450 -12.85 -2.87 -12.27
N PRO A 451 -11.54 -3.17 -12.11
CA PRO A 451 -10.82 -4.09 -13.00
C PRO A 451 -11.34 -5.53 -12.98
N GLY A 452 -11.64 -6.07 -11.79
CA GLY A 452 -12.35 -7.34 -11.64
C GLY A 452 -13.82 -7.17 -11.99
N GLY A 453 -14.51 -6.38 -11.16
CA GLY A 453 -15.95 -6.17 -11.12
C GLY A 453 -16.31 -5.47 -9.81
N ILE A 454 -17.60 -5.32 -9.50
CA ILE A 454 -18.07 -4.83 -8.18
C ILE A 454 -18.41 -6.05 -7.31
N PRO A 455 -18.04 -6.08 -6.01
CA PRO A 455 -18.43 -7.16 -5.10
C PRO A 455 -19.96 -7.28 -4.93
N ASN A 456 -20.59 -8.15 -5.72
CA ASN A 456 -22.02 -8.42 -5.62
C ASN A 456 -22.32 -9.34 -4.42
N LYS A 457 -23.01 -8.80 -3.40
CA LYS A 457 -23.47 -9.58 -2.22
C LYS A 457 -24.56 -10.62 -2.54
N HIS A 458 -25.02 -10.73 -3.79
CA HIS A 458 -26.16 -11.56 -4.19
C HIS A 458 -25.96 -12.41 -5.47
N SER A 459 -24.76 -12.44 -6.07
CA SER A 459 -24.47 -13.31 -7.22
C SER A 459 -23.12 -14.00 -7.06
N ASP A 460 -23.15 -15.27 -6.64
CA ASP A 460 -21.96 -16.13 -6.50
C ASP A 460 -21.28 -16.51 -7.85
N LEU A 461 -21.73 -15.96 -8.98
CA LEU A 461 -21.46 -16.47 -10.33
C LEU A 461 -21.00 -15.44 -11.39
N ASP A 462 -20.96 -14.13 -11.08
CA ASP A 462 -20.57 -13.09 -12.05
C ASP A 462 -19.34 -12.29 -11.55
N TRP A 463 -18.16 -12.63 -12.10
CA TRP A 463 -16.86 -11.94 -11.96
C TRP A 463 -16.06 -12.01 -13.27
#